data_AF-A0A5J5CDP0-F1
#
_entry.id   AF-A0A5J5CDP0-F1
#
_cell.length_a   1.000
_cell.length_b   1.000
_cell.length_c   1.000
_cell.angle_alpha   90.00
_cell.angle_beta   90.00
_cell.angle_gamma   90.00
#
_symmetry.space_group_name_H-M   'P 1'
#
loop_
_entity.id
_entity.type
_entity.pdbx_description
1 polymer ?
#
loop_
_entity_poly.entity_id
_entity_poly.type
_entity_poly.pdbx_seq_one_letter_code
_entity_poly.pdbx_strand_id
1 'polypeptide(L)'
;MSALCRLIERTAELPAVVSFIPRTAGRVRGGSYGPCSQLIQPSHLTYDVFDGKGESTPLVFLHGLFGSKSNFHSIAKSLVQRTGRKVLTVDARNHGNSPHSSELTYEAMTSDLKHLLAQLHIEKCVLIGHSMGGKRP
;
A
#
# COMPACT_ATOMS: atom_id res chain seq x y z
N MET A 1 16.86 0.26 -1.79
CA MET A 1 15.38 0.37 -1.77
C MET A 1 14.76 -1.02 -1.98
N SER A 2 13.72 -1.37 -1.21
CA SER A 2 13.06 -2.70 -1.26
C SER A 2 12.37 -2.96 -2.61
N ALA A 3 12.18 -4.23 -2.99
CA ALA A 3 11.46 -4.63 -4.20
C ALA A 3 10.02 -4.09 -4.23
N LEU A 4 9.38 -4.00 -3.06
CA LEU A 4 8.02 -3.49 -2.90
C LEU A 4 7.92 -1.99 -3.20
N CYS A 5 8.88 -1.17 -2.73
CA CYS A 5 8.91 0.25 -3.06
C CYS A 5 9.01 0.47 -4.57
N ARG A 6 9.85 -0.31 -5.26
CA ARG A 6 9.99 -0.23 -6.72
C ARG A 6 8.74 -0.70 -7.46
N LEU A 7 8.03 -1.70 -6.93
CA LEU A 7 6.76 -2.15 -7.52
C LEU A 7 5.66 -1.09 -7.36
N ILE A 8 5.64 -0.40 -6.21
CA ILE A 8 4.72 0.72 -5.98
C ILE A 8 5.06 1.88 -6.91
N GLU A 9 6.33 2.28 -7.02
CA GLU A 9 6.77 3.34 -7.94
C GLU A 9 6.44 3.01 -9.40
N ARG A 10 6.74 1.79 -9.86
CA ARG A 10 6.41 1.32 -11.21
C ARG A 10 4.91 1.26 -11.50
N THR A 11 4.10 1.07 -10.47
CA THR A 11 2.65 1.00 -10.62
C THR A 11 1.94 2.27 -10.18
N ALA A 12 2.69 3.29 -9.73
CA ALA A 12 2.21 4.63 -9.39
C ALA A 12 2.27 5.60 -10.59
N GLU A 13 2.84 5.17 -11.73
CA GLU A 13 2.71 5.87 -13.02
C GLU A 13 1.35 5.62 -13.72
N LEU A 14 0.27 5.35 -12.97
CA LEU A 14 -1.05 5.18 -13.55
C LEU A 14 -1.85 6.49 -13.47
N PRO A 15 -2.39 7.01 -14.59
CA PRO A 15 -3.41 8.04 -14.53
C PRO A 15 -4.64 7.46 -13.81
N ALA A 16 -5.29 8.29 -13.01
CA ALA A 16 -6.51 7.96 -12.30
C ALA A 16 -7.66 7.61 -13.28
N VAL A 17 -7.75 6.35 -13.73
CA VAL A 17 -8.90 5.81 -14.46
C VAL A 17 -9.08 4.31 -14.17
N VAL A 18 -9.65 4.00 -13.02
CA VAL A 18 -10.56 2.85 -12.92
C VAL A 18 -11.93 3.41 -12.58
N SER A 19 -12.56 4.04 -13.59
CA SER A 19 -13.99 4.33 -13.53
C SER A 19 -14.73 3.00 -13.55
N PHE A 20 -15.39 2.67 -12.46
CA PHE A 20 -16.31 1.56 -12.35
C PHE A 20 -17.52 1.85 -13.27
N ILE A 21 -17.52 1.33 -14.50
CA ILE A 21 -18.70 1.37 -15.39
C ILE A 21 -19.46 0.06 -15.20
N PRO A 22 -20.72 0.06 -14.73
CA PRO A 22 -21.52 -1.15 -14.70
C PRO A 22 -21.96 -1.48 -16.13
N ARG A 23 -21.36 -2.51 -16.75
CA ARG A 23 -21.83 -2.99 -18.06
C ARG A 23 -23.03 -3.93 -17.87
N THR A 24 -24.19 -3.45 -18.30
CA THR A 24 -25.32 -4.28 -18.71
C THR A 24 -24.89 -5.24 -19.82
N ALA A 25 -25.46 -6.45 -19.78
CA ALA A 25 -25.08 -7.58 -20.62
C ALA A 25 -25.24 -7.30 -22.12
N GLY A 26 -24.18 -7.54 -22.89
CA GLY A 26 -24.17 -7.47 -24.36
C GLY A 26 -23.07 -8.37 -24.92
N ARG A 27 -23.49 -9.40 -25.67
CA ARG A 27 -22.68 -10.46 -26.26
C ARG A 27 -21.85 -9.96 -27.45
N VAL A 28 -20.52 -10.12 -27.43
CA VAL A 28 -19.66 -10.06 -28.63
C VAL A 28 -18.52 -11.10 -28.53
N ARG A 29 -18.27 -11.80 -29.64
CA ARG A 29 -17.29 -12.88 -29.81
C ARG A 29 -15.86 -12.34 -30.02
N GLY A 30 -14.87 -13.10 -29.54
CA GLY A 30 -13.58 -13.30 -30.22
C GLY A 30 -12.46 -12.29 -29.95
N GLY A 31 -11.64 -12.57 -28.94
CA GLY A 31 -10.34 -11.92 -28.71
C GLY A 31 -9.66 -12.56 -27.51
N SER A 32 -8.72 -13.48 -27.75
CA SER A 32 -8.01 -14.23 -26.70
C SER A 32 -6.98 -13.32 -26.02
N TYR A 33 -7.43 -12.53 -25.04
CA TYR A 33 -6.54 -11.99 -24.01
C TYR A 33 -6.34 -13.07 -22.95
N GLY A 34 -5.09 -13.32 -22.57
CA GLY A 34 -4.67 -14.35 -21.63
C GLY A 34 -5.38 -14.29 -20.27
N PRO A 35 -5.20 -15.31 -19.41
CA PRO A 35 -6.02 -15.50 -18.24
C PRO A 35 -6.01 -14.24 -17.36
N CYS A 36 -7.22 -13.76 -17.09
CA CYS A 36 -7.54 -12.70 -16.14
C CYS A 36 -6.63 -12.84 -14.92
N SER A 37 -5.80 -11.82 -14.69
CA SER A 37 -4.98 -11.68 -13.48
C SER A 37 -5.77 -12.17 -12.28
N GLN A 38 -5.24 -13.16 -11.55
CA GLN A 38 -5.83 -13.63 -10.30
C GLN A 38 -6.34 -12.42 -9.52
N LEU A 39 -7.62 -12.44 -9.16
CA LEU A 39 -8.24 -11.33 -8.41
C LEU A 39 -7.62 -11.31 -7.01
N ILE A 40 -6.46 -10.66 -6.90
CA ILE A 40 -5.80 -10.43 -5.64
C ILE A 40 -6.76 -9.58 -4.80
N GLN A 41 -7.37 -10.20 -3.79
CA GLN A 41 -8.27 -9.49 -2.90
C GLN A 41 -7.44 -8.63 -1.93
N PRO A 42 -7.59 -7.30 -1.95
CA PRO A 42 -6.91 -6.45 -1.01
C PRO A 42 -7.46 -6.68 0.40
N SER A 43 -6.57 -6.83 1.37
CA SER A 43 -6.89 -6.93 2.78
C SER A 43 -6.92 -5.55 3.44
N HIS A 44 -7.79 -5.40 4.44
CA HIS A 44 -7.85 -4.18 5.24
C HIS A 44 -6.67 -4.16 6.21
N LEU A 45 -5.64 -3.37 5.88
CA LEU A 45 -4.46 -3.22 6.73
C LEU A 45 -4.76 -2.37 7.96
N THR A 46 -4.13 -2.72 9.07
CA THR A 46 -4.12 -1.90 10.29
C THR A 46 -3.05 -0.83 10.19
N TYR A 47 -3.39 0.39 10.61
CA TYR A 47 -2.49 1.52 10.58
C TYR A 47 -2.72 2.43 11.80
N ASP A 48 -1.73 3.27 12.12
CA ASP A 48 -1.87 4.39 13.05
C ASP A 48 -1.54 5.69 12.31
N VAL A 49 -2.25 6.76 12.66
CA VAL A 49 -2.06 8.10 12.09
C VAL A 49 -1.49 9.03 13.14
N PHE A 50 -0.44 9.74 12.76
CA PHE A 50 0.15 10.82 13.53
C PHE A 50 -0.04 12.11 12.72
N ASP A 51 -1.03 12.90 13.12
CA ASP A 51 -1.36 14.15 12.43
C ASP A 51 -0.32 15.23 12.70
N GLY A 52 0.13 15.85 11.62
CA GLY A 52 0.96 17.05 11.66
C GLY A 52 0.14 18.26 11.21
N LYS A 53 0.57 19.46 11.63
CA LYS A 53 -0.12 20.73 11.33
C LYS A 53 0.12 21.24 9.89
N GLY A 54 0.92 20.54 9.09
CA GLY A 54 1.32 20.96 7.76
C GLY A 54 0.60 20.19 6.65
N GLU A 55 0.28 20.90 5.56
CA GLU A 55 -0.35 20.37 4.33
C GLU A 55 0.63 19.62 3.41
N SER A 56 1.78 19.22 3.94
CA SER A 56 2.84 18.56 3.18
C SER A 56 2.49 17.10 2.88
N THR A 57 3.08 16.57 1.80
CA THR A 57 2.92 15.16 1.40
C THR A 57 3.14 14.21 2.59
N PRO A 58 2.20 13.31 2.92
CA PRO A 58 2.32 12.41 4.06
C PRO A 58 3.48 11.44 3.91
N LEU A 59 4.02 11.01 5.05
CA LEU A 59 4.99 9.92 5.15
C LEU A 59 4.26 8.63 5.49
N VAL A 60 4.56 7.54 4.79
CA VAL A 60 3.96 6.22 5.08
C VAL A 60 5.09 5.27 5.43
N PHE A 61 5.08 4.76 6.65
CA PHE A 61 6.07 3.81 7.15
C PHE A 61 5.53 2.40 7.03
N LEU A 62 6.31 1.55 6.35
CA LEU A 62 6.02 0.14 6.19
C LEU A 62 7.18 -0.69 6.77
N HIS A 63 6.87 -1.56 7.72
CA HIS A 63 7.90 -2.33 8.42
C HIS A 63 8.47 -3.46 7.57
N GLY A 64 9.61 -4.01 8.00
CA GLY A 64 10.22 -5.18 7.38
C GLY A 64 9.72 -6.50 7.96
N LEU A 65 10.33 -7.61 7.54
CA LEU A 65 10.04 -8.92 8.11
C LEU A 65 10.26 -8.91 9.64
N PHE A 66 9.32 -9.47 10.40
CA PHE A 66 9.26 -9.46 11.88
C PHE A 66 8.98 -8.09 12.55
N GLY A 67 8.66 -7.06 11.77
CA GLY A 67 8.26 -5.76 12.31
C GLY A 67 6.76 -5.63 12.56
N SER A 68 6.39 -4.50 13.15
CA SER A 68 5.02 -3.98 13.24
C SER A 68 5.03 -2.45 13.16
N LYS A 69 3.86 -1.84 12.95
CA LYS A 69 3.66 -0.38 12.94
C LYS A 69 4.21 0.30 14.19
N SER A 70 4.17 -0.39 15.33
CA SER A 70 4.64 0.11 16.63
C SER A 70 6.13 0.44 16.66
N ASN A 71 6.94 -0.22 15.82
CA ASN A 71 8.39 0.03 15.75
C ASN A 71 8.72 1.47 15.31
N PHE A 72 7.81 2.13 14.59
CA PHE A 72 8.04 3.48 14.08
C PHE A 72 7.38 4.58 14.91
N HIS A 73 6.69 4.27 16.02
CA HIS A 73 5.91 5.29 16.76
C HIS A 73 6.76 6.44 17.29
N SER A 74 7.91 6.16 17.91
CA SER A 74 8.81 7.21 18.41
C SER A 74 9.36 8.07 17.28
N ILE A 75 9.68 7.46 16.13
CA ILE A 75 10.17 8.15 14.94
C ILE A 75 9.06 9.01 14.32
N ALA A 76 7.84 8.47 14.19
CA ALA A 76 6.68 9.16 13.66
C ALA A 76 6.35 10.42 14.47
N LYS A 77 6.29 10.30 15.81
CA LYS A 77 6.08 11.45 16.70
C LYS A 77 7.15 12.53 16.52
N SER A 78 8.43 12.13 16.46
CA SER A 78 9.53 13.07 16.25
C SER A 78 9.46 13.76 14.87
N LEU A 79 9.12 13.03 13.81
CA LEU A 79 8.98 13.59 12.47
C LEU A 79 7.81 14.55 12.37
N VAL A 80 6.66 14.22 12.96
CA VAL A 80 5.51 15.13 13.04
C VAL A 80 5.91 16.43 13.74
N GLN A 81 6.59 16.34 14.89
CA GLN A 81 7.03 17.53 15.64
C GLN A 81 8.03 18.39 14.86
N ARG A 82 8.98 17.76 14.15
CA ARG A 82 10.05 18.47 13.45
C ARG A 82 9.65 19.03 12.09
N THR A 83 8.75 18.34 11.40
CA THR A 83 8.43 18.64 9.99
C THR A 83 7.00 19.12 9.79
N GLY A 84 6.12 18.92 10.78
CA GLY A 84 4.69 19.19 10.66
C GLY A 84 3.96 18.26 9.67
N ARG A 85 4.64 17.27 9.08
CA ARG A 85 4.03 16.35 8.09
C ARG A 85 3.19 15.31 8.79
N LYS A 86 2.06 14.92 8.18
CA LYS A 86 1.30 13.73 8.58
C LYS A 86 2.15 12.47 8.38
N VAL A 87 2.15 11.58 9.37
CA VAL A 87 2.87 10.30 9.30
C VAL A 87 1.90 9.15 9.56
N LEU A 88 1.92 8.15 8.68
CA LEU A 88 1.18 6.90 8.81
C LEU A 88 2.16 5.78 9.10
N THR A 89 1.84 4.92 10.06
CA THR A 89 2.57 3.66 10.29
C THR A 89 1.62 2.50 9.98
N VAL A 90 2.05 1.56 9.15
CA VAL A 90 1.19 0.51 8.60
C VAL A 90 1.74 -0.86 8.96
N ASP A 91 0.86 -1.76 9.42
CA ASP A 91 1.15 -3.18 9.49
C ASP A 91 0.92 -3.81 8.11
N ALA A 92 1.90 -4.57 7.62
CA ALA A 92 1.72 -5.34 6.40
C ALA A 92 0.80 -6.55 6.64
N ARG A 93 0.22 -7.11 5.57
CA ARG A 93 -0.48 -8.41 5.65
C ARG A 93 0.37 -9.44 6.41
N ASN A 94 -0.30 -10.31 7.16
CA ASN A 94 0.34 -11.35 7.99
C ASN A 94 1.28 -10.80 9.08
N HIS A 95 1.20 -9.51 9.44
CA HIS A 95 2.02 -8.90 10.48
C HIS A 95 1.18 -8.01 11.41
N GLY A 96 1.67 -7.82 12.63
CA GLY A 96 1.05 -6.97 13.63
C GLY A 96 -0.41 -7.35 13.88
N ASN A 97 -1.31 -6.37 13.73
CA ASN A 97 -2.75 -6.59 13.87
C ASN A 97 -3.48 -6.73 12.51
N SER A 98 -2.75 -6.76 11.40
CA SER A 98 -3.37 -6.89 10.08
C SER A 98 -3.85 -8.32 9.83
N PRO A 99 -4.91 -8.50 9.01
CA PRO A 99 -5.43 -9.83 8.70
C PRO A 99 -4.38 -10.77 8.14
N HIS A 100 -4.55 -12.06 8.47
CA HIS A 100 -3.72 -13.13 7.93
C HIS A 100 -4.37 -13.69 6.66
N SER A 101 -3.58 -13.85 5.62
CA SER A 101 -3.94 -14.42 4.32
C SER A 101 -2.93 -15.50 3.92
N SER A 102 -3.41 -16.51 3.21
CA SER A 102 -2.58 -17.54 2.60
C SER A 102 -1.72 -16.99 1.45
N GLU A 103 -2.10 -15.86 0.86
CA GLU A 103 -1.36 -15.22 -0.22
C GLU A 103 -0.34 -14.21 0.34
N LEU A 104 0.96 -14.47 0.12
CA LEU A 104 2.06 -13.57 0.51
C LEU A 104 2.94 -13.27 -0.71
N THR A 105 2.42 -12.48 -1.64
CA THR A 105 3.15 -11.99 -2.84
C THR A 105 3.35 -10.48 -2.77
N TYR A 106 4.34 -9.95 -3.48
CA TYR A 106 4.60 -8.50 -3.49
C TYR A 106 3.48 -7.73 -4.16
N GLU A 107 2.85 -8.32 -5.18
CA GLU A 107 1.70 -7.79 -5.88
C GLU A 107 0.53 -7.62 -4.91
N ALA A 108 0.33 -8.60 -4.04
CA ALA A 108 -0.74 -8.56 -3.08
C ALA A 108 -0.49 -7.58 -1.93
N MET A 109 0.73 -7.53 -1.41
CA MET A 109 1.15 -6.49 -0.47
C MET A 109 1.03 -5.07 -1.07
N THR A 110 1.34 -4.92 -2.36
CA THR A 110 1.16 -3.66 -3.09
C THR A 110 -0.31 -3.30 -3.25
N SER A 111 -1.16 -4.28 -3.57
CA SER A 111 -2.61 -4.09 -3.71
C SER A 111 -3.23 -3.61 -2.40
N ASP A 112 -2.87 -4.23 -1.26
CA ASP A 112 -3.35 -3.81 0.05
C ASP A 112 -2.98 -2.37 0.38
N LEU A 113 -1.72 -2.00 0.14
CA LEU A 113 -1.26 -0.66 0.44
C LEU A 113 -1.93 0.38 -0.46
N LYS A 114 -2.12 0.08 -1.75
CA LYS A 114 -2.90 0.95 -2.65
C LYS A 114 -4.34 1.10 -2.20
N HIS A 115 -4.96 0.01 -1.78
CA HIS A 115 -6.33 0.02 -1.28
C HIS A 115 -6.44 0.89 -0.02
N LEU A 116 -5.49 0.75 0.91
CA LEU A 116 -5.43 1.60 2.11
C LEU A 116 -5.26 3.09 1.76
N LEU A 117 -4.34 3.43 0.86
CA LEU A 117 -4.10 4.82 0.46
C LEU A 117 -5.33 5.43 -0.23
N ALA A 118 -6.03 4.65 -1.06
CA ALA A 118 -7.27 5.07 -1.70
C ALA A 118 -8.38 5.31 -0.66
N GLN A 119 -8.54 4.43 0.33
CA GLN A 119 -9.50 4.61 1.43
C GLN A 119 -9.23 5.89 2.23
N LEU A 120 -7.96 6.24 2.41
CA LEU A 120 -7.53 7.43 3.13
C LEU A 120 -7.49 8.69 2.25
N HIS A 121 -7.90 8.60 0.98
CA HIS A 121 -7.83 9.68 0.00
C HIS A 121 -6.43 10.30 -0.13
N ILE A 122 -5.38 9.48 0.01
CA ILE A 122 -3.99 9.89 -0.12
C ILE A 122 -3.55 9.63 -1.56
N GLU A 123 -3.53 10.69 -2.38
CA GLU A 123 -3.09 10.60 -3.77
C GLU A 123 -1.57 10.48 -3.91
N LYS A 124 -0.83 11.13 -3.00
CA LYS A 124 0.64 11.16 -3.01
C LYS A 124 1.17 10.97 -1.62
N CYS A 125 2.16 10.09 -1.47
CA CYS A 125 2.87 9.87 -0.22
C CYS A 125 4.35 9.59 -0.47
N VAL A 126 5.19 9.83 0.53
CA VAL A 126 6.55 9.30 0.56
C VAL A 126 6.53 8.01 1.35
N LEU A 127 6.74 6.89 0.66
CA LEU A 127 6.81 5.58 1.27
C LEU A 127 8.21 5.32 1.83
N ILE A 128 8.29 5.00 3.12
CA ILE A 128 9.50 4.69 3.86
C ILE A 128 9.39 3.24 4.33
N GLY A 129 10.10 2.34 3.68
CA GLY A 129 10.07 0.91 3.98
C GLY A 129 11.42 0.36 4.39
N HIS A 130 11.49 -0.37 5.51
CA HIS A 130 12.68 -1.14 5.87
C HIS A 130 12.56 -2.55 5.30
N SER A 131 13.19 -2.82 4.15
CA SER A 131 13.47 -4.18 3.64
C SER A 131 12.34 -5.21 3.84
N MET A 132 11.11 -4.86 3.44
CA MET A 132 10.05 -5.85 3.30
C MET A 132 10.42 -6.74 2.11
N GLY A 133 11.04 -7.89 2.40
CA GLY A 133 11.33 -8.95 1.47
C GLY A 133 12.30 -8.59 0.34
N GLY A 134 13.55 -9.02 0.47
CA GLY A 134 14.39 -9.34 -0.67
C GLY A 134 14.32 -10.85 -0.89
N LYS A 135 13.33 -11.34 -1.63
CA LYS A 135 13.48 -12.65 -2.29
C LYS A 135 14.29 -12.39 -3.55
N ARG A 136 15.59 -12.70 -3.53
CA ARG A 136 16.37 -12.93 -4.76
C ARG A 136 16.12 -14.38 -5.22
N PRO A 137 16.17 -14.63 -6.54
CA PRO A 137 15.50 -15.74 -7.23
C PRO A 137 15.81 -17.12 -6.65
#